data_AF-A0A524PYK7-F1
#
_entry.id   AF-A0A524PYK7-F1
#
_cell.length_a   1.000
_cell.length_b   1.000
_cell.length_c   1.000
_cell.angle_alpha   90.00
_cell.angle_beta   90.00
_cell.angle_gamma   90.00
#
_symmetry.space_group_name_H-M   'P 1'
#
loop_
_entity.id
_entity.type
_entity.pdbx_description
1 polymer ?
#
loop_
_entity_poly.entity_id
_entity_poly.type
_entity_poly.pdbx_seq_one_letter_code
_entity_poly.pdbx_strand_id
1 'polypeptide(L)'
;MPTAMNPHREDPAEGFLATANDRTVGKDHPVRMSSSWYSPERVERNRQVLSPMKKATVEDMTSLQYDHYSLMVKKTQAILFRGESAKKIRSA
;
A
#
# COMPACT_ATOMS: atom_id res chain seq x y z
N MET A 1 0.33 11.25 24.96
CA MET A 1 -0.37 9.95 24.87
C MET A 1 0.46 8.92 25.63
N PRO A 2 -0.09 8.16 26.58
CA PRO A 2 0.60 7.00 27.15
C PRO A 2 1.02 6.02 26.06
N THR A 3 2.20 5.40 26.19
CA THR A 3 2.73 4.45 25.19
C THR A 3 1.78 3.30 24.90
N ALA A 4 1.02 2.83 25.91
CA ALA A 4 0.03 1.77 25.77
C ALA A 4 -1.11 2.11 24.79
N MET A 5 -1.32 3.38 24.44
CA MET A 5 -2.33 3.82 23.46
C MET A 5 -1.79 3.86 22.03
N ASN A 6 -0.50 3.59 21.82
CA ASN A 6 0.06 3.60 20.47
C ASN A 6 -0.47 2.40 19.67
N PRO A 7 -0.87 2.61 18.40
CA PRO A 7 -1.22 1.52 17.50
C PRO A 7 -0.04 0.57 17.34
N HIS A 8 -0.29 -0.71 17.54
CA HIS A 8 0.70 -1.77 17.38
C HIS A 8 0.01 -3.03 16.85
N ARG A 9 0.83 -3.91 16.27
CA ARG A 9 0.46 -5.22 15.75
C ARG A 9 1.65 -6.14 16.02
N GLU A 10 1.38 -7.31 16.59
CA GLU A 10 2.38 -8.33 16.91
C GLU A 10 1.93 -9.66 16.30
N ASP A 11 2.88 -10.40 15.72
CA ASP A 11 2.67 -11.72 15.08
C ASP A 11 1.35 -11.86 14.30
N PRO A 12 1.08 -10.98 13.31
CA PRO A 12 -0.17 -11.04 12.57
C PRO A 12 -0.25 -12.34 11.76
N ALA A 13 -1.46 -12.89 11.61
CA ALA A 13 -1.70 -14.16 10.90
C ALA A 13 -1.20 -14.17 9.44
N GLU A 14 -1.10 -13.00 8.80
CA GLU A 14 -0.52 -12.84 7.45
C GLU A 14 0.99 -13.12 7.39
N GLY A 15 1.68 -13.12 8.54
CA GLY A 15 3.10 -13.49 8.67
C GLY A 15 4.09 -12.38 8.32
N PHE A 16 3.63 -11.15 8.11
CA PHE A 16 4.50 -10.00 7.84
C PHE A 16 3.88 -8.68 8.34
N LEU A 17 4.72 -7.65 8.44
CA LEU A 17 4.32 -6.26 8.63
C LEU A 17 4.82 -5.45 7.43
N ALA A 18 3.97 -4.56 6.90
CA ALA A 18 4.35 -3.66 5.83
C ALA A 18 3.84 -2.25 6.10
N THR A 19 4.78 -1.29 6.13
CA THR A 19 4.52 0.15 6.23
C THR A 19 5.40 0.89 5.23
N ALA A 20 4.84 1.86 4.53
CA ALA A 20 5.54 2.67 3.54
C ALA A 20 5.10 4.13 3.62
N ASN A 21 5.07 4.68 4.85
CA ASN A 21 4.54 6.02 5.16
C ASN A 21 3.06 6.20 4.77
N ASP A 22 2.36 5.10 4.50
CA ASP A 22 0.92 5.03 4.29
C ASP A 22 0.17 5.20 5.61
N ARG A 23 -1.12 5.52 5.52
CA ARG A 23 -1.99 5.61 6.69
C ARG A 23 -2.13 4.24 7.37
N THR A 24 -1.59 4.12 8.59
CA THR A 24 -1.58 2.88 9.38
C THR A 24 -2.76 2.71 10.35
N VAL A 25 -3.60 3.74 10.52
CA VAL A 25 -4.82 3.69 11.36
C VAL A 25 -6.07 4.11 10.58
N GLY A 26 -7.23 3.60 10.98
CA GLY A 26 -8.52 3.98 10.40
C GLY A 26 -8.78 5.49 10.45
N LYS A 27 -9.65 5.99 9.56
CA LYS A 27 -10.04 7.42 9.55
C LYS A 27 -10.81 7.83 10.82
N ASP A 28 -11.42 6.84 11.45
CA ASP A 28 -12.23 6.86 12.67
C ASP A 28 -11.43 6.54 13.94
N HIS A 29 -10.09 6.44 13.85
CA HIS A 29 -9.25 6.20 15.02
C HIS A 29 -9.48 7.28 16.09
N PRO A 30 -9.65 6.93 17.38
CA PRO A 30 -10.06 7.87 18.45
C PRO A 30 -9.06 9.01 18.68
N VAL A 31 -7.84 8.85 18.19
CA VAL A 31 -6.76 9.83 18.34
C VAL A 31 -6.39 10.36 16.96
N ARG A 32 -6.35 11.68 16.80
CA ARG A 32 -5.83 12.29 15.57
C ARG A 32 -4.31 12.15 15.53
N MET A 33 -3.81 11.12 14.84
CA MET A 33 -2.37 10.85 14.70
C MET A 33 -1.66 11.84 13.77
N SER A 34 -2.17 11.96 12.54
CA SER A 34 -1.62 12.85 11.51
C SER A 34 -2.69 13.14 10.46
N SER A 35 -2.60 14.32 9.82
CA SER A 35 -3.35 14.67 8.61
C SER A 35 -2.56 14.51 7.32
N SER A 36 -1.27 14.18 7.41
CA SER A 36 -0.39 13.98 6.25
C SER A 36 0.17 12.57 6.25
N TRP A 37 -0.03 11.88 5.14
CA TRP A 37 0.46 10.53 4.86
C TRP A 37 0.93 10.50 3.41
N TYR A 38 1.86 9.60 3.09
CA TYR A 38 2.26 9.40 1.70
C TYR A 38 1.23 8.57 0.94
N SER A 39 1.34 8.60 -0.38
CA SER A 39 0.48 7.83 -1.28
C SER A 39 0.57 6.32 -1.01
N PRO A 40 -0.54 5.57 -1.05
CA PRO A 40 -0.60 4.18 -0.57
C PRO A 40 0.04 3.15 -1.50
N GLU A 41 0.41 3.52 -2.74
CA GLU A 41 0.85 2.58 -3.78
C GLU A 41 2.06 1.75 -3.35
N ARG A 42 3.00 2.32 -2.59
CA ARG A 42 4.17 1.56 -2.13
C ARG A 42 3.79 0.46 -1.14
N VAL A 43 2.90 0.74 -0.19
CA VAL A 43 2.46 -0.29 0.75
C VAL A 43 1.57 -1.34 0.05
N GLU A 44 0.76 -0.91 -0.91
CA GLU A 44 -0.03 -1.81 -1.75
C GLU A 44 0.88 -2.76 -2.53
N ARG A 45 1.97 -2.23 -3.11
CA ARG A 45 2.98 -3.04 -3.81
C ARG A 45 3.70 -4.01 -2.87
N ASN A 46 4.13 -3.54 -1.70
CA ASN A 46 4.73 -4.41 -0.68
C ASN A 46 3.80 -5.56 -0.31
N ARG A 47 2.51 -5.27 -0.04
CA ARG A 47 1.52 -6.31 0.27
C ARG A 47 1.28 -7.25 -0.90
N GLN A 48 1.23 -6.77 -2.15
CA GLN A 48 1.10 -7.62 -3.34
C GLN A 48 2.25 -8.61 -3.49
N VAL A 49 3.48 -8.20 -3.17
CA VAL A 49 4.67 -9.04 -3.28
C VAL A 49 4.81 -9.99 -2.09
N LEU A 50 4.61 -9.50 -0.86
CA LEU A 50 4.80 -10.27 0.37
C LEU A 50 3.70 -11.29 0.65
N SER A 51 2.43 -10.98 0.35
CA SER A 51 1.30 -11.86 0.69
C SER A 51 1.41 -13.30 0.12
N PRO A 52 1.82 -13.49 -1.16
CA PRO A 52 1.97 -14.85 -1.70
C PRO A 52 3.29 -15.52 -1.30
N MET A 53 4.28 -14.81 -0.76
CA MET A 53 5.58 -15.38 -0.43
C MET A 53 5.47 -16.40 0.70
N LYS A 54 6.23 -17.49 0.56
CA LYS A 54 6.42 -18.52 1.59
C LYS A 54 7.91 -18.82 1.65
N LYS A 55 8.47 -18.93 2.86
CA LYS A 55 9.91 -19.16 3.09
C LYS A 55 10.78 -18.13 2.37
N ALA A 56 10.45 -16.85 2.53
CA ALA A 56 11.17 -15.76 1.87
C ALA A 56 12.67 -15.80 2.18
N THR A 57 13.49 -15.57 1.16
CA THR A 57 14.96 -15.53 1.28
C THR A 57 15.49 -14.09 1.31
N VAL A 58 16.80 -13.93 1.50
CA VAL A 58 17.48 -12.63 1.43
C VAL A 58 17.40 -12.05 0.01
N GLU A 59 17.49 -12.89 -1.01
CA GLU A 59 17.38 -12.52 -2.42
C GLU A 59 15.97 -12.03 -2.78
N ASP A 60 14.92 -12.66 -2.22
CA ASP A 60 13.54 -12.20 -2.38
C ASP A 60 13.36 -10.78 -1.81
N MET A 61 13.89 -10.54 -0.61
CA MET A 61 13.82 -9.23 0.03
C MET A 61 14.66 -8.19 -0.70
N THR A 62 15.81 -8.59 -1.24
CA THR A 62 16.65 -7.74 -2.08
C THR A 62 15.89 -7.33 -3.34
N SER A 63 15.23 -8.29 -4.01
CA SER A 63 14.41 -8.02 -5.20
C SER A 63 13.25 -7.08 -4.90
N LEU A 64 12.58 -7.25 -3.74
CA LEU A 64 11.54 -6.32 -3.29
C LEU A 64 12.07 -4.90 -3.08
N GLN A 65 13.28 -4.73 -2.54
CA GLN A 65 13.90 -3.40 -2.36
C GLN A 65 14.21 -2.70 -3.69
N TYR A 66 14.44 -3.46 -4.77
CA TYR A 66 14.64 -2.94 -6.13
C TYR A 66 13.35 -2.91 -6.97
N ASP A 67 12.17 -3.14 -6.37
CA ASP A 67 10.90 -3.09 -7.11
C ASP A 67 10.55 -1.65 -7.51
N HIS A 68 10.42 -1.42 -8.82
CA HIS A 68 10.05 -0.12 -9.40
C HIS A 68 8.66 -0.13 -10.05
N TYR A 69 7.81 -1.10 -9.74
CA TYR A 69 6.50 -1.22 -10.36
C TYR A 69 5.54 -0.12 -9.89
N SER A 70 5.04 0.70 -10.82
CA SER A 70 4.13 1.80 -10.49
C SER A 70 2.66 1.39 -10.54
N LEU A 71 2.06 1.17 -9.36
CA LEU A 71 0.61 1.01 -9.23
C LEU A 71 -0.16 2.28 -9.62
N MET A 72 0.46 3.47 -9.46
CA MET A 72 -0.14 4.73 -9.90
C MET A 72 -0.40 4.72 -11.43
N VAL A 73 0.55 4.19 -12.22
CA VAL A 73 0.34 4.04 -13.68
C VAL A 73 -0.87 3.16 -13.97
N LYS A 74 -1.05 2.04 -13.25
CA LYS A 74 -2.21 1.15 -13.44
C LYS A 74 -3.53 1.82 -13.05
N LYS A 75 -3.55 2.57 -11.94
CA LYS A 75 -4.72 3.34 -11.50
C LYS A 75 -5.08 4.43 -12.53
N THR A 76 -4.10 5.19 -13.02
CA THR A 76 -4.29 6.22 -14.05
C THR A 76 -4.80 5.62 -15.36
N GLN A 77 -4.22 4.50 -15.83
CA GLN A 77 -4.70 3.79 -17.02
C GLN A 77 -6.15 3.33 -16.85
N ALA A 78 -6.55 2.88 -15.65
CA ALA A 78 -7.93 2.53 -15.39
C ALA A 78 -8.87 3.74 -15.49
N ILE A 79 -8.47 4.90 -14.96
CA ILE A 79 -9.27 6.14 -15.04
C ILE A 79 -9.41 6.60 -16.49
N LEU A 80 -8.33 6.58 -17.28
CA LEU A 80 -8.34 7.09 -18.66
C LEU A 80 -9.02 6.12 -19.63
N PHE A 81 -8.76 4.82 -19.50
CA PHE A 81 -9.09 3.86 -20.54
C PHE A 81 -10.18 2.85 -20.15
N ARG A 82 -10.71 2.94 -18.92
CA ARG A 82 -11.88 2.15 -18.48
C ARG A 82 -13.03 3.08 -18.04
N GLY A 83 -14.26 2.60 -18.18
CA GLY A 83 -15.47 3.34 -17.78
C GLY A 83 -15.86 4.50 -18.71
N GLU A 84 -16.68 5.41 -18.21
CA GLU A 84 -17.25 6.54 -18.96
C GLU A 84 -16.18 7.51 -19.50
N SER A 85 -15.13 7.77 -18.72
CA SER A 85 -14.00 8.62 -19.14
C SER A 85 -13.36 8.11 -20.44
N ALA A 86 -13.23 6.79 -20.57
CA ALA A 86 -12.66 6.16 -21.75
C ALA A 86 -13.53 6.32 -23.00
N LYS A 87 -14.86 6.38 -22.84
CA LYS A 87 -15.77 6.65 -23.95
C LYS A 87 -15.53 8.07 -24.49
N LYS A 88 -15.43 9.05 -23.59
CA LYS A 88 -15.19 10.46 -23.96
C LYS A 88 -13.82 10.68 -24.62
N ILE A 89 -12.77 10.04 -24.10
CA ILE A 89 -11.41 10.15 -24.67
C ILE A 89 -11.33 9.52 -26.05
N ARG A 90 -12.02 8.40 -26.31
CA ARG A 90 -12.03 7.75 -27.63
C ARG A 90 -12.86 8.46 -28.69
N SER A 91 -13.79 9.32 -28.28
CA SER A 91 -14.66 10.08 -29.18
C SER A 91 -14.13 11.49 -29.50
N ALA A 92 -13.03 11.90 -28.88
CA ALA A 92 -12.32 13.15 -29.16
C ALA A 92 -11.22 12.90 -30.20
#